data_AF-A0A179UXD8-F1
#
_entry.id   AF-A0A179UXD8-F1
#
_cell.length_a   1.000
_cell.length_b   1.000
_cell.length_c   1.000
_cell.angle_alpha   90.00
_cell.angle_beta   90.00
_cell.angle_gamma   90.00
#
_symmetry.space_group_name_H-M   'P 1'
#
loop_
_entity.id
_entity.type
_entity.pdbx_description
1 polymer ?
#
loop_
_entity_poly.entity_id
_entity_poly.type
_entity_poly.pdbx_seq_one_letter_code
_entity_poly.pdbx_strand_id
1 'polypeptide(L)'
;MSVLSVHASASHSFSKPSVPSITLLPNLGVQGDAHAGATVQHRSRLHIRPPPPNLRQVHLLHAEILAPVGGAGSRTLVLVLMVRSYRAIWGRILRLRVLICWR
;
A
#
# COMPACT_ATOMS: atom_id res chain seq x y z
N MET A 1 -9.88 1.30 -16.43
CA MET A 1 -8.96 1.40 -15.28
C MET A 1 -7.79 0.49 -15.60
N SER A 2 -6.57 1.00 -15.68
CA SER A 2 -5.37 0.18 -15.94
C SER A 2 -4.35 0.37 -14.82
N VAL A 3 -3.52 -0.66 -14.61
CA VAL A 3 -2.38 -0.61 -13.69
C VAL A 3 -1.14 -0.25 -14.52
N LEU A 4 -0.42 0.81 -14.15
CA LEU A 4 0.80 1.23 -14.86
C LEU A 4 2.03 0.46 -14.41
N SER A 5 2.15 0.26 -13.10
CA SER A 5 3.30 -0.35 -12.48
C SER A 5 2.91 -0.99 -11.16
N VAL A 6 3.74 -1.94 -10.76
CA VAL A 6 3.62 -2.68 -9.50
C VAL A 6 4.96 -2.64 -8.79
N HIS A 7 4.93 -2.52 -7.47
CA HIS A 7 6.13 -2.32 -6.67
C HIS A 7 6.10 -3.23 -5.45
N ALA A 8 7.14 -4.06 -5.26
CA ALA A 8 7.23 -5.01 -4.15
C ALA A 8 8.64 -4.97 -3.52
N SER A 9 8.73 -5.29 -2.23
CA SER A 9 10.02 -5.45 -1.55
C SER A 9 9.93 -6.45 -0.41
N ALA A 10 10.92 -7.33 -0.31
CA ALA A 10 11.07 -8.26 0.82
C ALA A 10 11.51 -7.55 2.12
N SER A 11 11.95 -6.29 2.04
CA SER A 11 12.37 -5.49 3.20
C SER A 11 11.35 -4.39 3.54
N HIS A 12 11.31 -3.99 4.81
CA HIS A 12 10.57 -2.82 5.31
C HIS A 12 11.27 -1.49 4.93
N SER A 13 11.58 -1.32 3.65
CA SER A 13 12.20 -0.10 3.12
C SER A 13 11.17 0.99 2.84
N PHE A 14 11.61 2.25 2.86
CA PHE A 14 10.76 3.38 2.50
C PHE A 14 10.34 3.35 1.01
N SER A 15 11.23 2.89 0.14
CA SER A 15 10.96 2.78 -1.29
C SER A 15 10.84 1.31 -1.68
N LYS A 16 9.92 1.01 -2.58
CA LYS A 16 9.82 -0.30 -3.22
C LYS A 16 10.22 -0.19 -4.70
N PRO A 17 11.16 -1.02 -5.18
CA PRO A 17 11.50 -1.04 -6.59
C PRO A 17 10.28 -1.45 -7.43
N SER A 18 10.23 -0.94 -8.66
CA SER A 18 9.28 -1.44 -9.66
C SER A 18 9.66 -2.88 -10.02
N VAL A 19 8.66 -3.74 -10.15
CA VAL A 19 8.84 -5.13 -10.60
C VAL A 19 7.96 -5.37 -11.83
N PRO A 20 8.34 -6.27 -12.75
CA PRO A 20 7.58 -6.49 -13.98
C PRO A 20 6.21 -7.11 -13.72
N SER A 21 6.06 -7.87 -12.63
CA SER A 21 4.79 -8.46 -12.21
C SER A 21 4.81 -8.80 -10.72
N ILE A 22 3.64 -9.04 -10.16
CA ILE A 22 3.46 -9.50 -8.78
C ILE A 22 2.42 -10.63 -8.74
N THR A 23 2.52 -11.48 -7.72
CA THR A 23 1.52 -12.52 -7.43
C THR A 23 0.71 -12.13 -6.21
N LEU A 24 -0.61 -12.04 -6.36
CA LEU A 24 -1.54 -11.82 -5.24
C LEU A 24 -1.89 -13.16 -4.58
N LEU A 25 -1.62 -13.26 -3.29
CA LEU A 25 -1.97 -14.38 -2.44
C LEU A 25 -3.25 -14.03 -1.66
N PRO A 26 -4.33 -14.83 -1.79
CA PRO A 26 -5.59 -14.58 -1.11
C PRO A 26 -5.39 -14.41 0.39
N ASN A 27 -5.97 -13.33 0.94
CA ASN A 27 -5.89 -12.98 2.37
C ASN A 27 -4.48 -12.81 2.94
N LEU A 28 -3.44 -12.76 2.10
CA LEU A 28 -2.06 -12.59 2.52
C LEU A 28 -1.40 -11.35 1.91
N GLY A 29 -1.80 -10.93 0.71
CA GLY A 29 -1.20 -9.79 0.01
C GLY A 29 -0.28 -10.25 -1.11
N VAL A 30 0.91 -9.67 -1.23
CA VAL A 30 1.79 -9.96 -2.37
C VAL A 30 2.90 -10.92 -2.00
N GLN A 31 3.09 -11.95 -2.81
CA GLN A 31 4.14 -12.93 -2.62
C GLN A 31 5.52 -12.24 -2.54
N GLY A 32 6.26 -12.51 -1.47
CA GLY A 32 7.60 -11.96 -1.24
C GLY A 32 7.63 -10.51 -0.76
N ASP A 33 6.49 -9.85 -0.53
CA ASP A 33 6.45 -8.52 0.07
C ASP A 33 6.53 -8.60 1.61
N ALA A 34 7.31 -7.70 2.22
CA ALA A 34 7.48 -7.62 3.67
C ALA A 34 6.15 -7.46 4.44
N HIS A 35 5.15 -6.86 3.82
CA HIS A 35 3.86 -6.58 4.44
C HIS A 35 2.83 -7.69 4.22
N ALA A 36 3.20 -8.76 3.53
CA ALA A 36 2.33 -9.92 3.36
C ALA A 36 2.11 -10.66 4.69
N GLY A 37 0.90 -11.13 4.90
CA GLY A 37 0.51 -11.86 6.10
C GLY A 37 -0.95 -11.63 6.48
N ALA A 38 -1.55 -12.60 7.15
CA ALA A 38 -2.95 -12.57 7.56
C ALA A 38 -3.21 -11.54 8.67
N THR A 39 -2.19 -11.21 9.48
CA THR A 39 -2.32 -10.35 10.67
C THR A 39 -1.41 -9.13 10.58
N VAL A 40 -1.80 -8.05 11.25
CA VAL A 40 -1.07 -6.78 11.18
C VAL A 40 0.27 -6.88 11.91
N GLN A 41 1.36 -6.54 11.22
CA GLN A 41 2.71 -6.58 11.79
C GLN A 41 3.09 -5.31 12.57
N HIS A 42 2.13 -4.44 12.95
CA HIS A 42 2.48 -3.22 13.67
C HIS A 42 2.84 -3.50 15.12
N ARG A 43 4.00 -2.98 15.53
CA ARG A 43 4.42 -2.98 16.95
C ARG A 43 3.35 -2.47 17.90
N SER A 44 2.58 -1.44 17.53
CA SER A 44 1.50 -0.92 18.41
C SER A 44 0.29 -1.85 18.56
N ARG A 45 0.21 -2.94 17.78
CA ARG A 45 -0.91 -3.89 17.81
C ARG A 45 -0.48 -5.30 18.21
N LEU A 46 0.81 -5.51 18.51
CA LEU A 46 1.34 -6.80 18.95
C LEU A 46 0.72 -7.26 20.29
N HIS A 47 0.23 -6.32 21.10
CA HIS A 47 -0.40 -6.64 22.38
C HIS A 47 -1.87 -7.10 22.24
N ILE A 48 -2.48 -7.00 21.06
CA ILE A 48 -3.89 -7.34 20.83
C ILE A 48 -4.02 -8.84 20.59
N ARG A 49 -4.94 -9.51 21.30
CA ARG A 49 -5.24 -10.94 21.11
C ARG A 49 -6.75 -11.17 20.92
N PRO A 50 -7.17 -11.87 19.85
CA PRO A 50 -6.33 -12.38 18.75
C PRO A 50 -5.70 -11.25 17.92
N PRO A 51 -4.57 -11.50 17.22
CA PRO A 51 -3.95 -10.49 16.37
C PRO A 51 -4.93 -9.99 15.30
N PRO A 52 -5.07 -8.68 15.11
CA PRO A 52 -6.04 -8.15 14.16
C PRO A 52 -5.66 -8.48 12.71
N PRO A 53 -6.65 -8.63 11.81
CA PRO A 53 -6.41 -8.93 10.40
C PRO A 53 -5.62 -7.80 9.72
N ASN A 54 -4.81 -8.17 8.74
CA ASN A 54 -4.02 -7.22 7.96
C ASN A 54 -4.85 -6.58 6.85
N LEU A 55 -5.47 -5.45 7.12
CA LEU A 55 -6.21 -4.68 6.11
C LEU A 55 -5.32 -3.83 5.19
N ARG A 56 -3.98 -3.97 5.28
CA ARG A 56 -3.00 -3.10 4.63
C ARG A 56 -2.06 -3.86 3.68
N GLN A 57 -2.55 -4.97 3.15
CA GLN A 57 -1.80 -5.88 2.28
C GLN A 57 -1.42 -5.24 0.94
N VAL A 58 -2.28 -4.37 0.40
CA VAL A 58 -2.17 -3.80 -0.95
C VAL A 58 -2.70 -2.37 -0.91
N HIS A 59 -1.97 -1.40 -1.46
CA HIS A 59 -2.49 -0.05 -1.69
C HIS A 59 -2.51 0.28 -3.18
N LEU A 60 -3.64 0.81 -3.65
CA LEU A 60 -3.76 1.40 -4.97
C LEU A 60 -3.65 2.91 -4.82
N LEU A 61 -2.70 3.51 -5.52
CA LEU A 61 -2.57 4.95 -5.64
C LEU A 61 -2.95 5.33 -7.06
N HIS A 62 -3.62 6.45 -7.20
CA HIS A 62 -3.83 7.03 -8.52
C HIS A 62 -2.50 7.59 -9.05
N ALA A 63 -2.21 7.38 -10.33
CA ALA A 63 -0.98 7.83 -10.95
C ALA A 63 -0.81 9.37 -10.84
N GLU A 64 -1.92 10.12 -10.90
CA GLU A 64 -1.89 11.58 -10.74
C GLU A 64 -1.40 12.05 -9.37
N ILE A 65 -1.44 11.22 -8.33
CA ILE A 65 -0.90 11.58 -7.00
C ILE A 65 0.62 11.71 -7.05
N LEU A 66 1.27 10.96 -7.95
CA LEU A 66 2.72 10.96 -8.14
C LEU A 66 3.15 11.90 -9.26
N ALA A 67 2.20 12.38 -10.07
CA ALA A 67 2.48 13.31 -11.15
C ALA A 67 2.73 14.73 -10.60
N PRO A 68 3.58 15.53 -11.26
CA PRO A 68 3.66 16.96 -10.98
C PRO A 68 2.29 17.64 -11.14
N VAL A 69 2.02 18.66 -10.32
CA VAL A 69 0.77 19.44 -10.36
C VAL A 69 0.59 20.03 -11.77
N GLY A 70 -0.37 19.51 -12.53
CA GLY A 70 -0.66 19.96 -13.90
C GLY A 70 -1.14 18.87 -14.88
N GLY A 71 -0.99 17.58 -14.54
CA GLY A 71 -1.50 16.48 -15.35
C GLY A 71 -3.00 16.24 -15.16
N ALA A 72 -3.76 16.21 -16.25
CA ALA A 72 -5.20 15.95 -16.25
C ALA A 72 -5.54 14.60 -15.59
N GLY A 73 -6.59 14.60 -14.75
CA GLY A 73 -7.05 13.42 -14.01
C GLY A 73 -7.34 12.24 -14.93
N SER A 74 -6.69 11.11 -14.67
CA SER A 74 -6.81 9.88 -15.46
C SER A 74 -7.23 8.72 -14.55
N ARG A 75 -7.98 7.75 -15.10
CA ARG A 75 -8.50 6.56 -14.37
C ARG A 75 -7.42 5.48 -14.19
N THR A 76 -6.24 5.88 -13.72
CA THR A 76 -5.02 5.09 -13.86
C THR A 76 -4.36 4.88 -12.50
N LEU A 77 -4.00 3.62 -12.20
CA LEU A 77 -3.51 3.24 -10.88
C LEU A 77 -2.04 2.81 -10.93
N VAL A 78 -1.30 3.21 -9.91
CA VAL A 78 -0.01 2.63 -9.51
C VAL A 78 -0.27 1.78 -8.28
N LEU A 79 0.12 0.52 -8.34
CA LEU A 79 0.01 -0.35 -7.20
C LEU A 79 1.26 -0.21 -6.33
N VAL A 80 1.10 0.52 -5.22
CA VAL A 80 2.15 0.69 -4.23
C VAL A 80 1.88 -0.26 -3.08
N LEU A 81 2.69 -1.30 -2.96
CA LEU A 81 2.58 -2.18 -1.80
C LEU A 81 3.17 -1.44 -0.60
N MET A 82 2.56 -1.59 0.56
CA MET A 82 2.70 -0.70 1.70
C MET A 82 4.15 -0.31 2.05
N VAL A 83 4.38 0.99 2.27
CA VAL A 83 5.57 1.54 2.91
C VAL A 83 5.18 1.88 4.34
N ARG A 84 5.86 1.30 5.33
CA ARG A 84 5.75 1.80 6.71
C ARG A 84 7.02 2.51 7.11
N SER A 85 6.94 3.83 7.16
CA SER A 85 7.53 4.58 8.27
C SER A 85 6.98 6.01 8.32
N TYR A 86 6.49 6.39 9.50
CA TYR A 86 6.15 7.74 9.98
C TYR A 86 4.90 8.46 9.44
N ARG A 87 4.22 9.05 10.43
CA ARG A 87 3.02 9.90 10.43
C ARG A 87 3.09 11.12 9.49
N ALA A 88 4.26 11.42 8.93
CA ALA A 88 4.57 12.69 8.26
C ALA A 88 4.01 12.81 6.82
N ILE A 89 3.89 11.71 6.08
CA ILE A 89 3.46 11.75 4.67
C ILE A 89 1.93 11.66 4.55
N TRP A 90 1.29 10.93 5.46
CA TRP A 90 -0.17 10.72 5.45
C TRP A 90 -0.97 11.97 5.83
N GLY A 91 -0.36 12.96 6.49
CA GLY A 91 -1.03 14.21 6.89
C GLY A 91 -1.40 15.13 5.73
N ARG A 92 -0.73 15.04 4.57
CA ARG A 92 -0.99 15.92 3.40
C ARG A 92 -1.86 15.31 2.30
N ILE A 93 -2.01 13.98 2.26
CA ILE A 93 -2.78 13.27 1.21
C ILE A 93 -4.26 13.10 1.60
N LEU A 94 -4.68 13.60 2.76
CA LEU A 94 -6.04 13.50 3.29
C LEU A 94 -6.98 14.59 2.72
N ARG A 95 -7.26 14.54 1.42
CA ARG A 95 -8.55 15.03 0.83
C ARG A 95 -9.00 14.24 -0.40
N LEU A 96 -8.66 12.95 -0.48
CA LEU A 96 -9.34 12.02 -1.36
C LEU A 96 -9.96 10.93 -0.49
N ARG A 97 -11.29 10.93 -0.41
CA ARG A 97 -12.09 9.88 0.22
C ARG A 97 -11.89 8.57 -0.54
N VAL A 98 -10.81 7.85 -0.21
CA VAL A 98 -10.75 6.40 -0.44
C VAL A 98 -11.22 5.77 0.86
N LEU A 99 -12.52 5.45 0.86
CA LEU A 99 -13.25 4.86 1.97
C LEU A 99 -12.93 3.37 2.05
N ILE A 100 -11.66 3.01 2.21
CA ILE A 100 -11.21 1.63 2.44
C ILE A 100 -10.07 1.72 3.44
N CYS A 101 -10.24 1.11 4.61
CA CYS A 101 -9.23 0.95 5.67
C CYS A 101 -9.22 1.97 6.84
N TRP A 102 -10.38 2.51 7.26
CA TRP A 102 -10.56 3.08 8.61
C TRP A 102 -11.96 2.79 9.18
N ARG A 103 -12.35 1.52 9.19
CA ARG A 103 -13.27 0.99 10.19
C ARG A 103 -12.63 -0.23 10.81
#